data_AF-A0A970ZSR8-F1
#
_entry.id   AF-A0A970ZSR8-F1
#
_cell.length_a   1.000
_cell.length_b   1.000
_cell.length_c   1.000
_cell.angle_alpha   90.00
_cell.angle_beta   90.00
_cell.angle_gamma   90.00
#
_symmetry.space_group_name_H-M   'P 1'
#
loop_
_entity.id
_entity.type
_entity.pdbx_description
1 polymer ?
#
loop_
_entity_poly.entity_id
_entity_poly.type
_entity_poly.pdbx_seq_one_letter_code
_entity_poly.pdbx_strand_id
1 'polypeptide(L)' 'GWNAFVEAKNLTDEVYAATTGVVHTYAGEGIYLPGDGRGIYAGLEWKW' A
#
# COMPACT_ATOMS: atom_id res chain seq x y z
N GLY A 1 -9.37 -25.58 8.59
CA GLY A 1 -9.60 -25.62 7.13
C GLY A 1 -8.57 -24.78 6.37
N TRP A 2 -8.64 -24.79 5.03
CA TRP A 2 -7.78 -23.96 4.14
C TRP A 2 -8.55 -22.76 3.59
N ASN A 3 -7.87 -21.64 3.37
CA ASN A 3 -8.39 -20.42 2.74
C ASN A 3 -7.33 -19.84 1.77
N ALA A 4 -7.74 -19.20 0.68
CA ALA A 4 -6.86 -18.57 -0.28
C ALA A 4 -7.46 -17.25 -0.80
N PHE A 5 -6.61 -16.29 -1.14
CA PHE A 5 -7.04 -14.99 -1.68
C PHE A 5 -6.10 -14.46 -2.77
N VAL A 6 -6.65 -13.61 -3.64
CA VAL A 6 -5.95 -12.78 -4.62
C VAL A 6 -6.52 -11.36 -4.55
N GLU A 7 -5.66 -10.36 -4.51
CA GLU A 7 -6.03 -8.95 -4.45
C GLU A 7 -5.18 -8.13 -5.45
N ALA A 8 -5.83 -7.24 -6.20
CA ALA A 8 -5.14 -6.26 -7.04
C ALA A 8 -5.24 -4.88 -6.39
N LYS A 9 -4.11 -4.18 -6.27
CA LYS A 9 -4.03 -2.81 -5.73
C LYS A 9 -3.58 -1.83 -6.81
N ASN A 10 -4.03 -0.59 -6.66
CA ASN A 10 -3.66 0.55 -7.51
C ASN A 10 -3.85 0.27 -9.02
N LEU A 11 -5.07 -0.13 -9.42
CA LEU A 11 -5.39 -0.56 -10.79
C LEU A 11 -5.08 0.51 -11.86
N THR A 12 -5.20 1.78 -11.50
CA THR A 12 -4.95 2.95 -12.36
C THR A 12 -3.51 3.45 -12.34
N ASP A 13 -2.63 2.83 -11.53
CA ASP A 13 -1.22 3.25 -11.37
C ASP A 13 -1.07 4.70 -10.90
N GLU A 14 -1.93 5.10 -9.97
CA GLU A 14 -1.95 6.43 -9.41
C GLU A 14 -0.82 6.61 -8.39
N VAL A 15 -0.12 7.74 -8.46
CA VAL A 15 0.89 8.14 -7.48
C VAL A 15 0.21 8.99 -6.41
N TYR A 16 0.12 8.48 -5.19
CA TYR A 16 -0.54 9.16 -4.07
C TYR A 16 0.31 9.10 -2.79
N ALA A 17 0.08 10.05 -1.89
CA ALA A 17 0.65 10.05 -0.55
C ALA A 17 -0.12 9.04 0.33
N ALA A 18 0.46 7.87 0.57
CA ALA A 18 -0.19 6.84 1.40
C ALA A 18 -0.13 7.15 2.89
N THR A 19 0.84 7.97 3.30
CA THR A 19 0.99 8.42 4.68
C THR A 19 1.10 9.94 4.71
N THR A 20 0.39 10.59 5.65
CA THR A 20 0.48 12.04 5.86
C THR A 20 1.16 12.32 7.19
N GLY A 21 2.38 12.86 7.16
CA GLY A 21 3.03 13.41 8.35
C GLY A 21 2.49 14.81 8.66
N VAL A 22 2.19 15.10 9.93
CA VAL A 22 1.88 16.48 10.36
C VAL A 22 3.20 17.20 10.63
N VAL A 23 3.56 18.14 9.77
CA VAL A 23 4.75 18.98 9.92
C VAL A 23 4.34 20.43 10.08
N HIS A 24 5.02 21.15 10.98
CA HIS A 24 4.75 22.56 11.23
C HIS A 24 5.38 23.48 10.16
N THR A 25 6.50 23.05 9.56
CA THR A 25 7.22 23.75 8.50
C THR A 25 7.71 22.74 7.47
N TYR A 26 7.70 23.11 6.19
CA TYR A 26 8.23 22.26 5.11
C TYR A 26 9.71 21.91 5.35
N ALA A 27 10.00 20.61 5.41
CA ALA A 27 11.33 20.07 5.72
C ALA A 27 12.08 19.51 4.50
N GLY A 28 11.52 19.63 3.29
CA GLY A 28 12.09 19.06 2.06
C GLY A 28 11.27 17.91 1.47
N GLU A 29 11.85 17.22 0.48
CA GLU A 29 11.25 16.02 -0.12
C GLU A 29 11.19 14.87 0.91
N GLY A 30 10.11 14.07 0.88
CA GLY A 30 9.94 12.90 1.78
C GLY A 30 9.05 13.10 3.01
N ILE A 31 8.24 14.18 3.08
CA ILE A 31 7.26 14.40 4.16
C ILE A 31 6.12 13.36 4.14
N TYR A 32 5.93 12.69 3.00
CA TYR A 32 5.03 11.56 2.84
C TYR A 32 5.76 10.38 2.20
N LEU A 33 5.36 9.17 2.58
CA LEU A 33 5.80 7.96 1.89
C LEU A 33 4.76 7.64 0.81
N PRO A 34 5.16 7.54 -0.47
CA PRO A 34 4.25 7.13 -1.52
C PRO A 34 3.75 5.70 -1.24
N GLY A 35 2.50 5.44 -1.63
CA GLY A 35 2.00 4.07 -1.62
C GLY A 35 2.73 3.19 -2.63
N ASP A 36 2.61 1.88 -2.48
CA ASP A 36 3.06 0.94 -3.50
C ASP A 36 2.32 1.21 -4.82
N GLY A 37 3.03 1.06 -5.94
CA GLY A 37 2.46 1.15 -7.29
C GLY A 37 1.46 0.03 -7.59
N ARG A 38 1.01 -0.08 -8.86
CA ARG A 38 0.12 -1.19 -9.26
C ARG A 38 0.73 -2.56 -8.96
N GLY A 39 -0.03 -3.41 -8.27
CA GLY A 39 0.45 -4.72 -7.82
C GLY A 39 -0.65 -5.77 -7.68
N ILE A 40 -0.26 -7.04 -7.73
CA ILE A 40 -1.12 -8.19 -7.46
C ILE A 40 -0.52 -8.95 -6.27
N TYR A 41 -1.37 -9.26 -5.29
CA TYR A 41 -1.04 -9.94 -4.05
C TYR A 41 -1.86 -11.22 -3.96
N ALA A 42 -1.26 -12.30 -3.46
CA ALA A 42 -1.95 -13.57 -3.26
C ALA A 42 -1.48 -14.22 -1.96
N GLY A 43 -2.36 -14.98 -1.32
CA GLY A 43 -2.02 -15.68 -0.08
C GLY A 43 -2.82 -16.96 0.12
N LEU A 44 -2.23 -17.88 0.89
CA LEU A 44 -2.81 -19.14 1.30
C LEU A 44 -2.73 -19.23 2.83
N GLU A 45 -3.83 -19.55 3.48
CA GLU A 45 -3.92 -19.73 4.92
C GLU A 45 -4.42 -21.14 5.26
N TRP A 46 -3.80 -21.76 6.26
CA TRP A 46 -4.22 -23.05 6.81
C TRP A 46 -4.39 -22.96 8.32
N LYS A 47 -5.54 -23.43 8.81
CA LYS A 47 -5.85 -23.55 10.24
C LYS A 47 -6.26 -25.00 10.56
N TRP A 48 -5.81 -25.55 11.68
CA TRP A 48 -6.26 -26.85 12.18
C TRP A 48 -7.60 -26.74 12.88
#